data_AF-A0A3D2XUI4-F1
#
_entry.id   AF-A0A3D2XUI4-F1
#
_cell.length_a   1.000
_cell.length_b   1.000
_cell.length_c   1.000
_cell.angle_alpha   90.00
_cell.angle_beta   90.00
_cell.angle_gamma   90.00
#
_symmetry.space_group_name_H-M   'P 1'
#
loop_
_entity.id
_entity.type
_entity.pdbx_description
1 polymer ?
#
loop_
_entity_poly.entity_id
_entity_poly.type
_entity_poly.pdbx_seq_one_letter_code
_entity_poly.pdbx_strand_id
1 'polypeptide(L)'
;MVVAANPYASWAGKNIIEQGGSAIDAAVAVQAMLTLVEPQSSGIGGGAFMLYWDNKAKKLHTFDGREMAPAGVNAYWFMEHGKPMKWLDAVVGGKSVGVPGALKALETAHGQFGKLGWPVLFRDAINTSEEGFKVSKRLEKLVTMAEQYHKGMKTFPSTATYFYPAGKPLEAGTTKKNQALGKTLRNIAEQGADYMYTGELAAKIAKAVQGVEINPGALTTEDMANYKAIERNGVCGEYRSK
;
A
#
# COMPACT_ATOMS: atom_id res chain seq x y z
N MET A 1 17.44 -12.72 7.93
CA MET A 1 17.32 -11.42 8.61
C MET A 1 16.20 -10.64 7.95
N VAL A 2 15.39 -9.91 8.72
CA VAL A 2 14.34 -9.01 8.20
C VAL A 2 14.54 -7.65 8.85
N VAL A 3 14.56 -6.59 8.04
CA VAL A 3 14.69 -5.20 8.50
C VAL A 3 13.58 -4.39 7.86
N ALA A 4 12.71 -3.80 8.69
CA ALA A 4 11.63 -2.92 8.25
C ALA A 4 11.50 -1.72 9.20
N ALA A 5 10.88 -0.64 8.72
CA ALA A 5 10.74 0.62 9.47
C ALA A 5 9.85 0.53 10.73
N ASN A 6 9.12 -0.57 10.89
CA ASN A 6 8.26 -0.83 12.03
C ASN A 6 8.56 -2.22 12.64
N PRO A 7 8.66 -2.37 13.97
CA PRO A 7 8.93 -3.65 14.62
C PRO A 7 7.86 -4.72 14.32
N TYR A 8 6.57 -4.35 14.25
CA TYR A 8 5.52 -5.31 13.89
C TYR A 8 5.75 -5.91 12.49
N ALA A 9 6.18 -5.08 11.54
CA ALA A 9 6.47 -5.53 10.17
C ALA A 9 7.72 -6.41 10.13
N SER A 10 8.79 -6.02 10.85
CA SER A 10 10.00 -6.85 10.97
C SER A 10 9.68 -8.23 11.58
N TRP A 11 8.79 -8.28 12.58
CA TRP A 11 8.37 -9.52 13.22
C TRP A 11 7.50 -10.37 12.30
N ALA A 12 6.54 -9.78 11.59
CA ALA A 12 5.73 -10.51 10.61
C ALA A 12 6.60 -11.19 9.54
N GLY A 13 7.59 -10.48 8.98
CA GLY A 13 8.53 -11.08 8.04
C GLY A 13 9.41 -12.16 8.68
N LYS A 14 9.93 -11.93 9.90
CA LYS A 14 10.71 -12.92 10.64
C LYS A 14 9.92 -14.22 10.86
N ASN A 15 8.67 -14.11 11.30
CA ASN A 15 7.81 -15.26 11.56
C ASN A 15 7.58 -16.10 10.30
N ILE A 16 7.49 -15.48 9.13
CA ILE A 16 7.40 -16.19 7.85
C ILE A 16 8.70 -16.93 7.51
N ILE A 17 9.87 -16.31 7.73
CA ILE A 17 11.16 -16.99 7.54
C ILE A 17 11.30 -18.18 8.50
N GLU A 18 10.90 -18.05 9.76
CA GLU A 18 10.93 -19.14 10.75
C GLU A 18 10.00 -20.31 10.39
N GLN A 19 8.92 -20.04 9.66
CA GLN A 19 8.03 -21.05 9.10
C GLN A 19 8.57 -21.70 7.81
N GLY A 20 9.79 -21.37 7.39
CA GLY A 20 10.43 -21.92 6.19
C GLY A 20 10.12 -21.16 4.90
N GLY A 21 9.51 -19.97 5.01
CA GLY A 21 9.21 -19.11 3.86
C GLY A 21 10.44 -18.53 3.17
N SER A 22 10.24 -18.11 1.92
CA SER A 22 11.23 -17.38 1.13
C SER A 22 11.35 -15.91 1.57
N ALA A 23 12.37 -15.22 1.05
CA ALA A 23 12.48 -13.77 1.20
C ALA A 23 11.29 -13.02 0.58
N ILE A 24 10.71 -13.54 -0.51
CA ILE A 24 9.50 -12.98 -1.13
C ILE A 24 8.29 -13.15 -0.22
N ASP A 25 8.12 -14.34 0.37
CA ASP A 25 7.03 -14.61 1.32
C ASP A 25 7.08 -13.64 2.50
N ALA A 26 8.28 -13.42 3.05
CA ALA A 26 8.50 -12.45 4.12
C ALA A 26 8.21 -11.01 3.67
N ALA A 27 8.53 -10.64 2.42
CA ALA A 27 8.23 -9.31 1.87
C ALA A 27 6.72 -9.06 1.76
N VAL A 28 5.92 -10.05 1.36
CA VAL A 28 4.45 -9.96 1.34
C VAL A 28 3.91 -9.69 2.75
N ALA A 29 4.36 -10.46 3.75
CA ALA A 29 3.92 -10.28 5.14
C ALA A 29 4.34 -8.91 5.71
N VAL A 30 5.55 -8.46 5.40
CA VAL A 30 6.03 -7.11 5.76
C VAL A 30 5.13 -6.04 5.16
N GLN A 31 4.80 -6.10 3.86
CA GLN A 31 3.96 -5.09 3.22
C GLN A 31 2.52 -5.10 3.75
N ALA A 32 1.95 -6.29 3.98
CA ALA A 32 0.62 -6.43 4.58
C ALA A 32 0.58 -5.78 5.98
N MET A 33 1.61 -6.00 6.80
CA MET A 33 1.71 -5.37 8.11
C MET A 33 1.94 -3.86 8.02
N LEU A 34 2.84 -3.39 7.15
CA LEU A 34 3.11 -1.95 6.97
C LEU A 34 1.88 -1.17 6.51
N THR A 35 0.99 -1.79 5.73
CA THR A 35 -0.32 -1.21 5.38
C THR A 35 -1.14 -0.81 6.61
N LEU A 36 -0.99 -1.55 7.73
CA LEU A 36 -1.68 -1.28 8.99
C LEU A 36 -0.89 -0.33 9.91
N VAL A 37 0.39 -0.65 10.16
CA VAL A 37 1.17 -0.03 11.25
C VAL A 37 2.02 1.17 10.80
N GLU A 38 2.19 1.36 9.50
CA GLU A 38 2.87 2.50 8.90
C GLU A 38 2.10 3.10 7.70
N PRO A 39 0.80 3.42 7.87
CA PRO A 39 -0.11 3.78 6.76
C PRO A 39 0.25 5.10 6.06
N GLN A 40 1.12 5.92 6.66
CA GLN A 40 1.60 7.18 6.08
C GLN A 40 2.60 7.01 4.92
N SER A 41 3.23 5.83 4.81
CA SER A 41 4.43 5.64 3.97
C SER A 41 4.20 4.65 2.83
N SER A 42 3.45 3.57 3.09
CA SER A 42 3.20 2.49 2.13
C SER A 42 1.88 1.80 2.42
N GLY A 43 1.39 1.03 1.45
CA GLY A 43 0.25 0.15 1.65
C GLY A 43 -0.26 -0.46 0.35
N ILE A 44 -1.22 -1.38 0.47
CA ILE A 44 -1.87 -2.00 -0.69
C ILE A 44 -2.53 -0.99 -1.64
N GLY A 45 -2.87 0.20 -1.14
CA GLY A 45 -3.45 1.30 -1.93
C GLY A 45 -2.45 2.16 -2.72
N GLY A 46 -1.15 1.84 -2.69
CA GLY A 46 -0.11 2.53 -3.45
C GLY A 46 0.67 1.60 -4.39
N GLY A 47 1.91 1.97 -4.69
CA GLY A 47 2.82 1.22 -5.55
C GLY A 47 4.04 0.65 -4.82
N ALA A 48 4.80 -0.19 -5.52
CA ALA A 48 6.05 -0.76 -5.01
C ALA A 48 7.06 -1.00 -6.13
N PHE A 49 8.34 -1.00 -5.78
CA PHE A 49 9.39 -1.63 -6.58
C PHE A 49 10.05 -2.70 -5.71
N MET A 50 10.24 -3.89 -6.26
CA MET A 50 10.88 -4.99 -5.55
C MET A 50 12.07 -5.51 -6.33
N LEU A 51 13.19 -5.68 -5.63
CA LEU A 51 14.40 -6.30 -6.16
C LEU A 51 14.60 -7.63 -5.44
N TYR A 52 14.78 -8.70 -6.20
CA TYR A 52 14.94 -10.05 -5.68
C TYR A 52 16.16 -10.73 -6.30
N TRP A 53 17.10 -11.14 -5.45
CA TRP A 53 18.24 -11.93 -5.88
C TRP A 53 17.91 -13.42 -5.79
N ASP A 54 17.73 -14.07 -6.94
CA ASP A 54 17.68 -15.51 -7.03
C ASP A 54 19.11 -16.05 -6.91
N ASN A 55 19.44 -16.61 -5.74
CA ASN A 55 20.76 -17.15 -5.48
C ASN A 55 21.06 -18.46 -6.22
N LYS A 56 20.04 -19.20 -6.67
CA LYS A 56 20.21 -20.44 -7.45
C LYS A 56 20.52 -20.08 -8.90
N ALA A 57 19.74 -19.19 -9.51
CA ALA A 57 19.96 -18.73 -10.88
C ALA A 57 21.07 -17.68 -11.01
N LYS A 58 21.53 -17.11 -9.89
CA LYS A 58 22.46 -15.96 -9.85
C LYS A 58 21.93 -14.77 -10.68
N LYS A 59 20.63 -14.51 -10.55
CA LYS A 59 19.91 -13.49 -11.33
C LYS A 59 19.19 -12.51 -10.40
N LEU A 60 19.31 -11.23 -10.74
CA LEU A 60 18.48 -10.18 -10.14
C LEU A 60 17.17 -10.07 -10.94
N HIS A 61 16.05 -10.28 -10.25
CA HIS A 61 14.71 -10.02 -10.75
C HIS A 61 14.21 -8.69 -10.18
N THR A 62 13.48 -7.91 -10.98
CA THR A 62 12.85 -6.68 -10.50
C THR A 62 11.39 -6.63 -10.89
N PHE A 63 10.54 -6.25 -9.95
CA PHE A 63 9.10 -6.12 -10.14
C PHE A 63 8.70 -4.66 -9.94
N ASP A 64 8.17 -4.07 -11.00
CA ASP A 64 7.60 -2.73 -11.01
C ASP A 64 6.09 -2.83 -10.78
N GLY A 65 5.68 -2.49 -9.56
CA GLY A 65 4.30 -2.28 -9.15
C GLY A 65 3.99 -0.81 -8.97
N ARG A 66 4.60 0.09 -9.75
CA ARG A 66 4.26 1.52 -9.71
C ARG A 66 2.82 1.73 -10.13
N GLU A 67 2.17 2.71 -9.53
CA GLU A 67 0.81 3.08 -9.91
C GLU A 67 0.74 3.52 -11.37
N MET A 68 -0.39 3.22 -12.04
CA MET A 68 -0.67 3.69 -13.39
C MET A 68 -1.66 4.85 -13.37
N ALA A 69 -1.47 5.83 -14.25
CA ALA A 69 -2.46 6.88 -14.45
C ALA A 69 -3.75 6.27 -15.03
N PRO A 70 -4.95 6.61 -14.50
CA PRO A 70 -6.21 6.15 -15.08
C PRO A 70 -6.34 6.60 -16.55
N ALA A 71 -7.01 5.79 -17.39
CA ALA A 71 -7.17 6.07 -18.82
C ALA A 71 -7.89 7.40 -19.10
N GLY A 72 -8.74 7.86 -18.17
CA GLY A 72 -9.50 9.11 -18.29
C GLY A 72 -8.72 10.40 -18.02
N VAL A 73 -7.41 10.35 -17.72
CA VAL A 73 -6.60 11.55 -17.43
C VAL A 73 -5.72 11.95 -18.62
N ASN A 74 -5.26 13.21 -18.63
CA ASN A 74 -4.40 13.76 -19.68
C ASN A 74 -3.31 14.68 -19.10
N ALA A 75 -2.45 15.23 -19.96
CA ALA A 75 -1.31 16.08 -19.56
C ALA A 75 -1.72 17.38 -18.83
N TYR A 76 -2.97 17.82 -18.94
CA TYR A 76 -3.51 19.03 -18.31
C TYR A 76 -4.34 18.73 -17.05
N TRP A 77 -4.35 17.49 -16.55
CA TRP A 77 -5.20 17.04 -15.44
C TRP A 77 -5.08 17.88 -14.14
N PHE A 78 -3.89 18.41 -13.90
CA PHE A 78 -3.56 19.27 -12.76
C PHE A 78 -3.39 20.75 -13.15
N MET A 79 -4.05 21.20 -14.20
CA MET A 79 -4.08 22.61 -14.62
C MET A 79 -5.41 23.26 -14.21
N GLU A 80 -5.33 24.48 -13.68
CA GLU A 80 -6.48 25.30 -13.30
C GLU A 80 -6.26 26.72 -13.86
N HIS A 81 -7.24 27.22 -14.62
CA HIS A 81 -7.15 28.53 -15.30
C HIS A 81 -5.85 28.75 -16.10
N GLY A 82 -5.37 27.70 -16.77
CA GLY A 82 -4.15 27.74 -17.59
C GLY A 82 -2.83 27.73 -16.80
N LYS A 83 -2.87 27.52 -15.49
CA LYS A 83 -1.68 27.40 -14.63
C LYS A 83 -1.65 26.06 -13.90
N PRO A 84 -0.47 25.51 -13.57
CA PRO A 84 -0.39 24.33 -12.71
C PRO A 84 -1.02 24.63 -11.34
N MET A 85 -1.81 23.68 -10.84
CA MET A 85 -2.31 23.71 -9.47
C MET A 85 -1.13 23.77 -8.49
N LYS A 86 -1.31 24.44 -7.35
CA LYS A 86 -0.32 24.35 -6.26
C LYS A 86 -0.30 22.93 -5.73
N TRP A 87 0.87 22.48 -5.29
CA TRP A 87 1.05 21.09 -4.85
C TRP A 87 0.07 20.67 -3.75
N LEU A 88 -0.14 21.49 -2.72
CA LEU A 88 -1.08 21.20 -1.63
C LEU A 88 -2.54 21.09 -2.10
N ASP A 89 -2.91 21.86 -3.12
CA ASP A 89 -4.25 21.84 -3.70
C ASP A 89 -4.42 20.64 -4.64
N ALA A 90 -3.35 20.16 -5.27
CA ALA A 90 -3.38 19.01 -6.18
C ALA A 90 -3.35 17.66 -5.46
N VAL A 91 -2.52 17.54 -4.41
CA VAL A 91 -2.18 16.25 -3.77
C VAL A 91 -3.36 15.59 -3.05
N VAL A 92 -4.31 16.39 -2.53
CA VAL A 92 -5.46 15.87 -1.78
C VAL A 92 -6.63 15.60 -2.72
N GLY A 93 -7.20 14.39 -2.62
CA GLY A 93 -8.40 14.01 -3.34
C GLY A 93 -8.17 12.98 -4.45
N GLY A 94 -9.23 12.66 -5.17
CA GLY A 94 -9.26 11.60 -6.17
C GLY A 94 -8.37 11.84 -7.39
N LYS A 95 -8.14 13.09 -7.80
CA LYS A 95 -7.26 13.43 -8.93
C LYS A 95 -5.85 12.85 -8.80
N SER A 96 -5.36 12.72 -7.56
CA SER A 96 -4.02 12.23 -7.24
C SER A 96 -3.94 10.71 -7.06
N VAL A 97 -5.04 9.99 -7.26
CA VAL A 97 -5.07 8.54 -7.10
C VAL A 97 -4.77 7.86 -8.44
N GLY A 98 -3.59 7.22 -8.51
CA GLY A 98 -3.27 6.24 -9.54
C GLY A 98 -3.83 4.86 -9.22
N VAL A 99 -3.84 3.97 -10.20
CA VAL A 99 -4.24 2.56 -10.02
C VAL A 99 -3.20 1.86 -9.14
N PRO A 100 -3.55 1.34 -7.94
CA PRO A 100 -2.59 0.78 -6.99
C PRO A 100 -1.87 -0.45 -7.53
N GLY A 101 -0.56 -0.56 -7.32
CA GLY A 101 0.27 -1.60 -7.93
C GLY A 101 1.03 -2.53 -7.00
N ALA A 102 1.15 -2.15 -5.72
CA ALA A 102 2.00 -2.88 -4.77
C ALA A 102 1.59 -4.35 -4.62
N LEU A 103 0.28 -4.62 -4.50
CA LEU A 103 -0.23 -5.96 -4.27
C LEU A 103 -0.03 -6.87 -5.48
N LYS A 104 -0.19 -6.37 -6.71
CA LYS A 104 0.06 -7.14 -7.93
C LYS A 104 1.54 -7.46 -8.13
N ALA A 105 2.46 -6.54 -7.81
CA ALA A 105 3.89 -6.84 -7.88
C ALA A 105 4.29 -7.93 -6.88
N LEU A 106 3.74 -7.87 -5.66
CA LEU A 106 3.98 -8.88 -4.63
C LEU A 106 3.39 -10.25 -4.99
N GLU A 107 2.15 -10.31 -5.45
CA GLU A 107 1.52 -11.55 -5.92
C GLU A 107 2.28 -12.16 -7.08
N THR A 108 2.68 -11.35 -8.08
CA THR A 108 3.44 -11.81 -9.24
C THR A 108 4.76 -12.45 -8.82
N ALA A 109 5.51 -11.81 -7.93
CA ALA A 109 6.76 -12.37 -7.45
C ALA A 109 6.56 -13.60 -6.56
N HIS A 110 5.52 -13.61 -5.73
CA HIS A 110 5.18 -14.75 -4.89
C HIS A 110 4.82 -15.98 -5.75
N GLY A 111 4.05 -15.79 -6.83
CA GLY A 111 3.72 -16.88 -7.76
C GLY A 111 4.96 -17.50 -8.43
N GLN A 112 6.05 -16.74 -8.57
CA GLN A 112 7.30 -17.22 -9.19
C GLN A 112 8.30 -17.79 -8.17
N PHE A 113 8.41 -17.17 -7.00
CA PHE A 113 9.52 -17.38 -6.06
C PHE A 113 9.08 -17.65 -4.61
N GLY A 114 7.77 -17.65 -4.35
CA GLY A 114 7.18 -17.99 -3.07
C GLY A 114 7.33 -19.47 -2.72
N LYS A 115 7.21 -19.77 -1.42
CA LYS A 115 7.27 -21.14 -0.89
C LYS A 115 6.07 -21.52 -0.06
N LEU A 116 5.58 -20.60 0.77
CA LEU A 116 4.40 -20.85 1.61
C LEU A 116 3.12 -20.56 0.84
N GLY A 117 1.98 -21.06 1.30
CA GLY A 117 0.69 -20.68 0.74
C GLY A 117 0.38 -19.20 0.98
N TRP A 118 -0.12 -18.51 -0.05
CA TRP A 118 -0.51 -17.09 0.00
C TRP A 118 -1.29 -16.68 1.26
N PRO A 119 -2.30 -17.45 1.75
CA PRO A 119 -3.09 -17.01 2.90
C PRO A 119 -2.26 -16.86 4.19
N VAL A 120 -1.23 -17.69 4.37
CA VAL A 120 -0.38 -17.68 5.58
C VAL A 120 0.36 -16.35 5.72
N LEU A 121 0.67 -15.68 4.60
CA LEU A 121 1.46 -14.44 4.56
C LEU A 121 0.73 -13.24 5.17
N PHE A 122 -0.60 -13.32 5.28
CA PHE A 122 -1.43 -12.23 5.80
C PHE A 122 -1.86 -12.42 7.26
N ARG A 123 -1.66 -13.62 7.83
CA ARG A 123 -2.19 -13.99 9.15
C ARG A 123 -1.83 -12.98 10.23
N ASP A 124 -0.55 -12.61 10.34
CA ASP A 124 -0.08 -11.69 11.38
C ASP A 124 -0.71 -10.30 11.22
N ALA A 125 -0.81 -9.81 9.97
CA ALA A 125 -1.43 -8.51 9.67
C ALA A 125 -2.94 -8.52 9.96
N ILE A 126 -3.65 -9.60 9.60
CA ILE A 126 -5.08 -9.77 9.90
C ILE A 126 -5.32 -9.74 11.41
N ASN A 127 -4.60 -10.60 12.16
CA ASN A 127 -4.75 -10.68 13.62
C ASN A 127 -4.42 -9.34 14.28
N THR A 128 -3.31 -8.71 13.89
CA THR A 128 -2.90 -7.41 14.45
C THR A 128 -3.89 -6.30 14.09
N SER A 129 -4.55 -6.38 12.93
CA SER A 129 -5.59 -5.44 12.53
C SER A 129 -6.85 -5.58 13.39
N GLU A 130 -7.21 -6.80 13.75
CA GLU A 130 -8.42 -7.12 14.52
C GLU A 130 -8.21 -6.92 16.04
N GLU A 131 -7.12 -7.44 16.58
CA GLU A 131 -6.74 -7.37 18.00
C GLU A 131 -6.19 -6.00 18.37
N GLY A 132 -5.53 -5.33 17.42
CA GLY A 132 -5.00 -3.99 17.52
C GLY A 132 -3.49 -3.94 17.74
N PHE A 133 -2.92 -2.79 17.41
CA PHE A 133 -1.48 -2.50 17.57
C PHE A 133 -1.27 -1.24 18.40
N LYS A 134 -0.07 -1.09 18.95
CA LYS A 134 0.35 0.12 19.65
C LYS A 134 0.75 1.19 18.64
N VAL A 135 0.07 2.34 18.68
CA VAL A 135 0.39 3.50 17.86
C VAL A 135 1.83 3.94 18.17
N SER A 136 2.64 4.11 17.12
CA SER A 136 4.02 4.54 17.26
C SER A 136 4.12 6.07 17.39
N LYS A 137 5.20 6.55 18.03
CA LYS A 137 5.52 7.99 18.08
C LYS A 137 5.61 8.62 16.68
N ARG A 138 6.06 7.87 15.68
CA ARG A 138 6.14 8.32 14.29
C ARG A 138 4.75 8.53 13.68
N LEU A 139 3.84 7.57 13.90
CA LEU A 139 2.46 7.67 13.40
C LEU A 139 1.73 8.85 14.06
N GLU A 140 1.80 8.97 15.39
CA GLU A 140 1.24 10.13 16.10
C GLU A 140 1.77 11.45 15.52
N LYS A 141 3.11 11.59 15.44
CA LYS A 141 3.74 12.81 14.92
C LYS A 141 3.21 13.18 13.54
N LEU A 142 3.09 12.22 12.64
CA LEU A 142 2.67 12.47 11.26
C LEU A 142 1.18 12.75 11.14
N VAL A 143 0.33 12.13 11.96
CA VAL A 143 -1.10 12.48 12.03
C VAL A 143 -1.28 13.90 12.55
N THR A 144 -0.61 14.26 13.65
CA THR A 144 -0.65 15.60 14.23
C THR A 144 -0.11 16.66 13.25
N MET A 145 0.98 16.36 12.56
CA MET A 145 1.53 17.23 11.53
C MET A 145 0.58 17.40 10.35
N ALA A 146 -0.05 16.32 9.87
CA ALA A 146 -0.94 16.37 8.71
C ALA A 146 -2.11 17.35 8.88
N GLU A 147 -2.59 17.56 10.11
CA GLU A 147 -3.59 18.60 10.42
C GLU A 147 -3.17 20.00 9.96
N GLN A 148 -1.87 20.29 10.00
CA GLN A 148 -1.29 21.59 9.68
C GLN A 148 -1.01 21.74 8.18
N TYR A 149 -0.76 20.62 7.49
CA TYR A 149 -0.36 20.64 6.08
C TYR A 149 -1.54 20.62 5.11
N HIS A 150 -2.59 19.84 5.38
CA HIS A 150 -3.76 19.83 4.49
C HIS A 150 -5.04 19.34 5.19
N LYS A 151 -6.19 19.91 4.78
CA LYS A 151 -7.50 19.65 5.40
C LYS A 151 -8.04 18.24 5.16
N GLY A 152 -7.55 17.54 4.12
CA GLY A 152 -8.09 16.25 3.67
C GLY A 152 -8.21 15.17 4.76
N MET A 153 -7.30 15.15 5.74
CA MET A 153 -7.32 14.16 6.83
C MET A 153 -8.54 14.28 7.75
N LYS A 154 -9.07 15.50 7.94
CA LYS A 154 -10.29 15.75 8.74
C LYS A 154 -11.54 15.88 7.87
N THR A 155 -11.39 16.19 6.57
CA THR A 155 -12.51 16.32 5.65
C THR A 155 -13.15 14.98 5.30
N PHE A 156 -12.35 13.93 5.07
CA PHE A 156 -12.89 12.63 4.68
C PHE A 156 -13.36 11.84 5.92
N PRO A 157 -14.65 11.46 6.02
CA PRO A 157 -15.17 10.81 7.23
C PRO A 157 -14.42 9.54 7.62
N SER A 158 -14.05 8.68 6.65
CA SER A 158 -13.31 7.44 6.91
C SER A 158 -11.96 7.69 7.56
N THR A 159 -11.20 8.66 7.02
CA THR A 159 -9.90 9.08 7.54
C THR A 159 -10.03 9.77 8.90
N ALA A 160 -11.02 10.66 9.03
CA ALA A 160 -11.28 11.39 10.27
C ALA A 160 -11.63 10.44 11.42
N THR A 161 -12.56 9.49 11.19
CA THR A 161 -12.94 8.48 12.18
C THR A 161 -11.77 7.57 12.57
N TYR A 162 -10.89 7.24 11.62
CA TYR A 162 -9.77 6.35 11.90
C TYR A 162 -8.62 7.05 12.63
N PHE A 163 -8.17 8.21 12.15
CA PHE A 163 -7.00 8.90 12.68
C PHE A 163 -7.31 9.96 13.75
N TYR A 164 -8.57 10.38 13.88
CA TYR A 164 -8.99 11.40 14.84
C TYR A 164 -10.17 10.95 15.71
N PRO A 165 -10.04 9.85 16.48
CA PRO A 165 -11.10 9.42 17.39
C PRO A 165 -11.45 10.54 18.38
N ALA A 166 -12.75 10.83 18.54
CA ALA A 166 -13.24 11.97 19.33
C ALA A 166 -12.64 13.34 18.92
N GLY A 167 -12.24 13.49 17.65
CA GLY A 167 -11.70 14.73 17.10
C GLY A 167 -10.24 15.02 17.44
N LYS A 168 -9.55 14.10 18.13
CA LYS A 168 -8.13 14.24 18.50
C LYS A 168 -7.25 13.25 17.73
N PRO A 169 -6.05 13.66 17.31
CA PRO A 169 -5.13 12.76 16.60
C PRO A 169 -4.80 11.52 17.42
N LEU A 170 -4.49 10.40 16.76
CA LEU A 170 -4.00 9.19 17.43
C LEU A 170 -2.76 9.48 18.28
N GLU A 171 -2.79 9.07 19.54
CA GLU A 171 -1.69 9.25 20.50
C GLU A 171 -0.84 7.97 20.59
N ALA A 172 0.49 8.10 20.69
CA ALA A 172 1.37 6.94 20.80
C ALA A 172 1.08 6.11 22.07
N GLY A 173 1.29 4.80 21.96
CA GLY A 173 1.01 3.85 23.05
C GLY A 173 -0.46 3.46 23.20
N THR A 174 -1.39 4.20 22.58
CA THR A 174 -2.79 3.76 22.48
C THR A 174 -2.90 2.52 21.59
N THR A 175 -3.89 1.68 21.88
CA THR A 175 -4.20 0.51 21.03
C THR A 175 -5.18 0.93 19.94
N LYS A 176 -4.78 0.79 18.67
CA LYS A 176 -5.64 1.04 17.51
C LYS A 176 -6.00 -0.26 16.81
N LYS A 177 -7.28 -0.41 16.46
CA LYS A 177 -7.83 -1.52 15.67
C LYS A 177 -8.29 -1.03 14.31
N ASN A 178 -8.23 -1.91 13.32
CA ASN A 178 -8.77 -1.69 11.97
C ASN A 178 -9.50 -2.95 11.47
N GLN A 179 -10.66 -3.24 12.05
CA GLN A 179 -11.49 -4.40 11.68
C GLN A 179 -11.83 -4.43 10.17
N ALA A 180 -12.08 -3.26 9.57
CA ALA A 180 -12.35 -3.15 8.14
C ALA A 180 -11.15 -3.57 7.28
N LEU A 181 -9.93 -3.12 7.62
CA LEU A 181 -8.72 -3.56 6.94
C LEU A 181 -8.45 -5.05 7.20
N GLY A 182 -8.71 -5.56 8.40
CA GLY A 182 -8.58 -6.98 8.72
C GLY A 182 -9.43 -7.86 7.79
N LYS A 183 -10.69 -7.47 7.60
CA LYS A 183 -11.60 -8.11 6.63
C LYS A 183 -11.07 -8.02 5.19
N THR A 184 -10.56 -6.85 4.77
CA THR A 184 -9.98 -6.70 3.43
C THR A 184 -8.77 -7.62 3.23
N LEU A 185 -7.84 -7.66 4.18
CA LEU A 185 -6.65 -8.52 4.12
C LEU A 185 -7.02 -10.00 4.14
N ARG A 186 -8.06 -10.39 4.89
CA ARG A 186 -8.61 -11.75 4.88
C ARG A 186 -9.15 -12.14 3.51
N ASN A 187 -9.92 -11.27 2.87
CA ASN A 187 -10.44 -11.54 1.53
C ASN A 187 -9.32 -11.60 0.48
N ILE A 188 -8.27 -10.76 0.60
CA ILE A 188 -7.06 -10.85 -0.23
C ILE A 188 -6.32 -12.18 -0.01
N ALA A 189 -6.25 -12.64 1.24
CA ALA A 189 -5.62 -13.91 1.59
C ALA A 189 -6.37 -15.10 0.96
N GLU A 190 -7.71 -15.05 0.93
CA GLU A 190 -8.58 -16.13 0.44
C GLU A 190 -8.74 -16.13 -1.10
N GLN A 191 -8.79 -14.95 -1.72
CA GLN A 191 -9.18 -14.78 -3.12
C GLN A 191 -8.02 -14.28 -4.01
N GLY A 192 -6.83 -14.08 -3.43
CA GLY A 192 -5.69 -13.47 -4.12
C GLY A 192 -5.82 -11.95 -4.26
N ALA A 193 -4.86 -11.34 -4.95
CA ALA A 193 -4.85 -9.90 -5.18
C ALA A 193 -6.05 -9.43 -6.00
N ASP A 194 -6.61 -10.28 -6.86
CA ASP A 194 -7.76 -9.96 -7.73
C ASP A 194 -8.98 -9.46 -6.96
N TYR A 195 -9.10 -9.80 -5.67
CA TYR A 195 -10.11 -9.21 -4.79
C TYR A 195 -10.05 -7.67 -4.75
N MET A 196 -8.87 -7.07 -4.88
CA MET A 196 -8.69 -5.62 -4.93
C MET A 196 -8.94 -5.03 -6.32
N TYR A 197 -8.64 -5.78 -7.38
CA TYR A 197 -8.63 -5.28 -8.76
C TYR A 197 -9.93 -5.53 -9.51
N THR A 198 -10.78 -6.43 -9.01
CA THR A 198 -12.06 -6.78 -9.63
C THR A 198 -13.19 -6.81 -8.59
N GLY A 199 -14.44 -6.88 -9.05
CA GLY A 199 -15.59 -7.08 -8.17
C GLY A 199 -15.91 -5.89 -7.25
N GLU A 200 -16.44 -6.21 -6.06
CA GLU A 200 -17.05 -5.22 -5.16
C GLU A 200 -16.05 -4.21 -4.58
N LEU A 201 -14.84 -4.65 -4.22
CA LEU A 201 -13.84 -3.74 -3.65
C LEU A 201 -13.30 -2.78 -4.72
N ALA A 202 -13.03 -3.25 -5.94
CA ALA A 202 -12.65 -2.39 -7.05
C ALA A 202 -13.72 -1.32 -7.34
N ALA A 203 -14.99 -1.71 -7.34
CA ALA A 203 -16.11 -0.77 -7.50
C ALA A 203 -16.19 0.26 -6.36
N LYS A 204 -15.95 -0.15 -5.11
CA LYS A 204 -15.89 0.77 -3.95
C LYS A 204 -14.72 1.75 -4.07
N ILE A 205 -13.55 1.29 -4.51
CA ILE A 205 -12.37 2.15 -4.72
C ILE A 205 -12.68 3.18 -5.81
N ALA A 206 -13.13 2.74 -7.00
CA ALA A 206 -13.49 3.64 -8.10
C ALA A 206 -14.54 4.68 -7.66
N LYS A 207 -15.61 4.23 -6.97
CA LYS A 207 -16.63 5.13 -6.43
C LYS A 207 -16.08 6.13 -5.43
N ALA A 208 -15.19 5.71 -4.53
CA ALA A 208 -14.57 6.61 -3.55
C ALA A 208 -13.67 7.66 -4.23
N VAL A 209 -12.91 7.26 -5.25
CA VAL A 209 -12.03 8.15 -6.02
C VAL A 209 -12.83 9.15 -6.85
N GLN A 210 -13.91 8.72 -7.51
CA GLN A 210 -14.73 9.58 -8.37
C GLN A 210 -15.68 10.46 -7.56
N GLY A 211 -16.20 9.96 -6.43
CA GLY A 211 -17.26 10.61 -5.65
C GLY A 211 -16.77 11.52 -4.52
N VAL A 212 -15.46 11.76 -4.40
CA VAL A 212 -14.90 12.65 -3.39
C VAL A 212 -15.10 14.12 -3.77
N GLU A 213 -15.49 14.95 -2.80
CA GLU A 213 -15.76 16.38 -3.04
C GLU A 213 -14.51 17.17 -3.45
N ILE A 214 -13.37 16.87 -2.81
CA ILE A 214 -12.10 17.52 -3.11
C ILE A 214 -11.45 16.78 -4.27
N ASN A 215 -11.28 17.47 -5.40
CA ASN A 215 -10.58 16.97 -6.58
C ASN A 215 -11.03 15.56 -7.00
N PRO A 216 -12.27 15.36 -7.49
CA PRO A 216 -12.73 14.05 -7.94
C PRO A 216 -11.79 13.45 -8.99
N GLY A 217 -11.53 12.15 -8.88
CA GLY A 217 -10.62 11.41 -9.74
C GLY A 217 -11.30 10.74 -10.93
N ALA A 218 -10.50 10.13 -11.80
CA ALA A 218 -10.97 9.44 -13.01
C ALA A 218 -10.77 7.91 -12.97
N LEU A 219 -10.29 7.35 -11.85
CA LEU A 219 -10.07 5.90 -11.71
C LEU A 219 -11.37 5.12 -11.88
N THR A 220 -11.37 4.16 -12.81
CA THR A 220 -12.51 3.27 -13.09
C THR A 220 -12.22 1.84 -12.66
N THR A 221 -13.27 0.99 -12.65
CA THR A 221 -13.10 -0.46 -12.46
C THR A 221 -12.36 -1.12 -13.62
N GLU A 222 -12.44 -0.56 -14.83
CA GLU A 222 -11.69 -1.04 -15.99
C GLU A 222 -10.19 -0.74 -15.84
N ASP A 223 -9.83 0.45 -15.34
CA ASP A 223 -8.44 0.77 -15.01
C ASP A 223 -7.86 -0.21 -13.98
N MET A 224 -8.63 -0.53 -12.93
CA MET A 224 -8.26 -1.51 -11.91
C MET A 224 -8.06 -2.90 -12.52
N ALA A 225 -9.03 -3.38 -13.33
CA ALA A 225 -8.98 -4.72 -13.91
C ALA A 225 -7.84 -4.90 -14.93
N ASN A 226 -7.45 -3.81 -15.62
CA ASN A 226 -6.39 -3.83 -16.62
C ASN A 226 -4.98 -3.63 -16.05
N TYR A 227 -4.84 -3.33 -14.76
CA TYR A 227 -3.54 -3.13 -14.13
C TYR A 227 -2.68 -4.39 -14.18
N LYS A 228 -1.39 -4.21 -14.51
CA LYS A 228 -0.38 -5.28 -14.44
C LYS A 228 0.91 -4.74 -13.85
N ALA A 229 1.48 -5.50 -12.92
CA ALA A 229 2.88 -5.30 -12.55
C ALA A 229 3.80 -5.75 -13.70
N ILE A 230 4.95 -5.09 -13.83
CA ILE A 230 5.87 -5.31 -14.94
C ILE A 230 7.19 -5.85 -14.38
N GLU A 231 7.67 -6.99 -14.88
CA GLU A 231 9.05 -7.40 -14.63
C GLU A 231 9.99 -6.57 -15.51
N ARG A 232 11.03 -6.01 -14.89
CA ARG A 232 12.04 -5.20 -15.59
C ARG A 232 13.44 -5.77 -15.38
N ASN A 233 14.33 -5.46 -16.31
CA ASN A 233 15.75 -5.66 -16.07
C ASN A 233 16.25 -4.64 -15.04
N GLY A 234 17.05 -5.12 -14.08
CA GLY A 234 17.73 -4.23 -13.15
C GLY A 234 18.74 -3.33 -13.86
N VAL A 235 18.85 -2.09 -13.42
CA VAL A 235 19.95 -1.21 -13.84
C VAL A 235 21.16 -1.56 -12.99
N CYS A 236 22.18 -2.15 -13.61
CA CYS A 236 23.40 -2.59 -12.94
C CYS A 236 24.60 -1.88 -13.55
N GLY A 237 25.58 -1.57 -12.71
CA GLY A 237 26.85 -0.99 -13.12
C GLY A 237 27.95 -1.40 -12.14
N GLU A 238 29.17 -1.48 -12.64
CA GLU A 238 30.31 -1.74 -11.78
C GLU A 238 30.69 -0.45 -11.02
N TYR A 239 31.05 -0.61 -9.75
CA TYR A 239 31.58 0.47 -8.94
C TYR A 239 32.82 -0.03 -8.22
N ARG A 240 33.96 0.63 -8.47
CA ARG A 240 35.28 0.25 -7.94
C ARG A 240 35.73 -1.15 -8.38
N SER A 241 35.49 -1.51 -9.64
CA SER A 241 36.12 -2.67 -10.27
C SER A 241 37.59 -2.38 -10.57
N LYS A 242 38.41 -2.38 -9.51
CA LYS A 242 39.87 -2.46 -9.54
C LYS A 242 40.35 -3.22 -8.32
#